data_AF-A0A2H0WAT7-F1
#
_entry.id   AF-A0A2H0WAT7-F1
#
_cell.length_a   1.000
_cell.length_b   1.000
_cell.length_c   1.000
_cell.angle_alpha   90.00
_cell.angle_beta   90.00
_cell.angle_gamma   90.00
#
_symmetry.space_group_name_H-M   'P 1'
#
loop_
_entity.id
_entity.type
_entity.pdbx_description
1 polymer ?
#
loop_
_entity_poly.entity_id
_entity_poly.type
_entity_poly.pdbx_seq_one_letter_code
_entity_poly.pdbx_strand_id
1 'polypeptide(L)'
;MEPAPDVVPTPVVQPAPVRPPTPGSPPSVPNHRGAEQPTQGRSDQNQPTPGDRPDRGGRRGGQDQGDNNGRGPSNDSNQRMIAVQKDLNLQEYFRTGFNSAYADAARYFYNVEFQNNIDDGYRAGTEVGSDVGDKVAYMTGQRIGFNRLFLVASGEAYRTSYINSFYDGFQKTYDNYAGRAIVSVSLKRVIESNNNGILEPGEVFATEFTLSNEGGVDADVSISVTGQVSPGAAQVFRIPALQSKVFRADKIGSINGLARSRSQAEINLLASYQGQTLSSSLNQAIFKVVDVVAVRPQIDINRGSGQVVLTLENNSSLRSPGTITARLSLNGVQKDLVAVGVIAANTQAQALVKFSQVDPLDIIAGKIQMGYDVTMNGETLSSVIEPLGAPDVIDAKLSYWDSLWNKQGWAPGGLGEKPKRVARLREEIRVANMQDITSAGRTNIWKSPMQTVVGKAGRHAVAAAANTPLRLAYHSLGVDFYGIRKSIPGGFLGPGNRDDYKDLCNVLAVHGDYDKKPRTPIYAPVFSDY
;
A
#
# COMPACT_ATOMS: atom_id res chain seq x y z
N MET A 1 59.32 30.10 -26.56
CA MET A 1 58.45 29.14 -27.25
C MET A 1 59.16 27.79 -27.21
N GLU A 2 58.82 26.98 -26.22
CA GLU A 2 59.29 25.58 -26.12
C GLU A 2 58.24 24.67 -26.76
N PRO A 3 58.65 23.57 -27.43
CA PRO A 3 57.72 22.64 -28.04
C PRO A 3 57.11 21.69 -26.99
N ALA A 4 55.83 21.35 -27.19
CA ALA A 4 55.11 20.40 -26.35
C ALA A 4 55.65 18.96 -26.55
N PRO A 5 55.69 18.13 -25.49
CA PRO A 5 56.16 16.75 -25.60
C PRO A 5 55.11 15.82 -26.24
N ASP A 6 55.62 14.88 -27.03
CA ASP A 6 54.87 13.84 -27.74
C ASP A 6 54.11 12.90 -26.80
N VAL A 7 52.83 12.68 -27.11
CA VAL A 7 51.95 11.74 -26.42
C VAL A 7 52.09 10.35 -27.05
N VAL A 8 52.65 9.40 -26.29
CA VAL A 8 52.71 7.98 -26.67
C VAL A 8 51.34 7.33 -26.41
N PRO A 9 50.75 6.60 -27.38
CA PRO A 9 49.47 5.92 -27.18
C PRO A 9 49.61 4.67 -26.30
N THR A 10 48.73 4.56 -25.31
CA THR A 10 48.60 3.41 -24.40
C THR A 10 48.01 2.19 -25.15
N PRO A 11 48.54 0.97 -24.94
CA PRO A 11 48.02 -0.22 -25.61
C PRO A 11 46.62 -0.62 -25.10
N VAL A 12 45.75 -0.98 -26.05
CA VAL A 12 44.39 -1.49 -25.81
C VAL A 12 44.46 -2.91 -25.27
N VAL A 13 44.01 -3.12 -24.03
CA VAL A 13 43.86 -4.44 -23.42
C VAL A 13 42.51 -5.03 -23.86
N GLN A 14 42.54 -6.16 -24.59
CA GLN A 14 41.34 -6.92 -24.93
C GLN A 14 40.80 -7.66 -23.69
N PRO A 15 39.48 -7.63 -23.44
CA PRO A 15 38.88 -8.38 -22.34
C PRO A 15 38.86 -9.89 -22.63
N ALA A 16 39.15 -10.68 -21.60
CA ALA A 16 39.12 -12.14 -21.66
C ALA A 16 37.68 -12.68 -21.86
N PRO A 17 37.52 -13.83 -22.55
CA PRO A 17 36.21 -14.42 -22.82
C PRO A 17 35.54 -14.94 -21.54
N VAL A 18 34.26 -14.60 -21.38
CA VAL A 18 33.39 -15.01 -20.27
C VAL A 18 33.00 -16.49 -20.45
N ARG A 19 33.26 -17.32 -19.44
CA ARG A 19 32.76 -18.70 -19.37
C ARG A 19 31.26 -18.73 -19.04
N PRO A 20 30.46 -19.63 -19.66
CA PRO A 20 29.06 -19.81 -19.31
C PRO A 20 28.89 -20.47 -17.92
N PRO A 21 27.80 -20.16 -17.20
CA PRO A 21 27.54 -20.71 -15.87
C PRO A 21 27.09 -22.17 -15.92
N THR A 22 27.59 -22.95 -14.96
CA THR A 22 27.21 -24.35 -14.70
C THR A 22 25.81 -24.41 -14.07
N PRO A 23 24.93 -25.38 -14.44
CA PRO A 23 23.61 -25.53 -13.83
C PRO A 23 23.72 -26.05 -12.38
N GLY A 24 23.22 -25.28 -11.42
CA GLY A 24 23.12 -25.66 -10.01
C GLY A 24 21.75 -26.26 -9.67
N SER A 25 21.78 -27.28 -8.82
CA SER A 25 20.71 -28.15 -8.34
C SER A 25 19.50 -27.44 -7.70
N PRO A 26 18.30 -28.08 -7.68
CA PRO A 26 17.07 -27.51 -7.11
C PRO A 26 17.09 -27.45 -5.57
N PRO A 27 16.34 -26.50 -4.96
CA PRO A 27 16.35 -26.28 -3.52
C PRO A 27 15.50 -27.30 -2.74
N SER A 28 16.06 -27.73 -1.62
CA SER A 28 15.46 -28.62 -0.62
C SER A 28 14.35 -27.93 0.18
N VAL A 29 13.20 -28.59 0.30
CA VAL A 29 12.04 -28.15 1.10
C VAL A 29 12.30 -28.40 2.60
N PRO A 30 12.06 -27.43 3.51
CA PRO A 30 12.13 -27.68 4.94
C PRO A 30 10.89 -28.43 5.47
N ASN A 31 11.18 -29.46 6.25
CA ASN A 31 10.23 -30.38 6.87
C ASN A 31 9.91 -29.87 8.29
N HIS A 32 8.67 -29.47 8.57
CA HIS A 32 8.21 -29.16 9.93
C HIS A 32 7.19 -30.22 10.39
N ARG A 33 7.60 -31.03 11.39
CA ARG A 33 6.76 -31.92 12.19
C ARG A 33 6.91 -31.56 13.68
N GLY A 34 5.80 -31.69 14.40
CA GLY A 34 5.68 -31.66 15.88
C GLY A 34 4.94 -30.40 16.37
N ALA A 35 3.88 -30.46 17.19
CA ALA A 35 3.32 -31.55 17.99
C ALA A 35 1.85 -31.26 18.39
N GLU A 36 1.21 -32.31 18.88
CA GLU A 36 -0.18 -32.55 19.34
C GLU A 36 -0.64 -31.59 20.46
N GLN A 37 -1.93 -31.28 20.65
CA GLN A 37 -2.94 -32.12 21.33
C GLN A 37 -4.39 -31.55 21.22
N PRO A 38 -5.44 -32.32 21.60
CA PRO A 38 -6.78 -32.27 21.00
C PRO A 38 -7.88 -31.69 21.90
N THR A 39 -8.99 -31.25 21.28
CA THR A 39 -10.31 -31.25 21.92
C THR A 39 -11.45 -31.46 20.92
N GLN A 40 -12.47 -32.14 21.41
CA GLN A 40 -13.58 -32.80 20.73
C GLN A 40 -14.73 -31.84 20.31
N GLY A 41 -15.53 -32.27 19.33
CA GLY A 41 -16.89 -31.77 19.04
C GLY A 41 -17.18 -31.86 17.53
N ARG A 42 -17.78 -32.94 16.99
CA ARG A 42 -19.23 -33.14 16.74
C ARG A 42 -19.93 -31.89 16.16
N SER A 43 -20.78 -31.95 15.15
CA SER A 43 -21.18 -32.92 14.12
C SER A 43 -22.10 -32.11 13.17
N ASP A 44 -22.46 -32.70 12.04
CA ASP A 44 -23.65 -32.36 11.23
C ASP A 44 -23.49 -31.30 10.12
N GLN A 45 -22.87 -31.74 9.02
CA GLN A 45 -23.25 -31.32 7.68
C GLN A 45 -24.51 -32.08 7.25
N ASN A 46 -25.57 -31.36 6.90
CA ASN A 46 -26.68 -31.87 6.08
C ASN A 46 -27.15 -30.75 5.15
N GLN A 47 -26.72 -30.80 3.89
CA GLN A 47 -27.37 -30.10 2.78
C GLN A 47 -27.86 -31.16 1.78
N PRO A 48 -29.15 -31.16 1.41
CA PRO A 48 -29.66 -32.06 0.39
C PRO A 48 -29.52 -31.45 -1.02
N THR A 49 -28.94 -32.22 -1.94
CA THR A 49 -28.98 -31.99 -3.38
C THR A 49 -30.29 -32.57 -3.96
N PRO A 50 -31.07 -31.81 -4.75
CA PRO A 50 -32.01 -32.37 -5.72
C PRO A 50 -31.29 -32.46 -7.08
N GLY A 51 -31.45 -33.46 -7.95
CA GLY A 51 -32.50 -34.46 -8.13
C GLY A 51 -32.53 -34.71 -9.63
N ASP A 52 -32.06 -35.89 -10.05
CA ASP A 52 -32.06 -36.33 -11.44
C ASP A 52 -33.49 -36.47 -11.98
N ARG A 53 -33.74 -35.96 -13.19
CA ARG A 53 -34.86 -36.38 -14.03
C ARG A 53 -34.35 -36.90 -15.37
N PRO A 54 -34.88 -38.04 -15.85
CA PRO A 54 -34.59 -38.56 -17.17
C PRO A 54 -35.58 -37.98 -18.18
N ASP A 55 -35.16 -37.78 -19.43
CA ASP A 55 -36.15 -37.76 -20.51
C ASP A 55 -35.67 -38.44 -21.79
N ARG A 56 -36.63 -39.17 -22.36
CA ARG A 56 -36.54 -40.05 -23.52
C ARG A 56 -36.79 -39.25 -24.81
N GLY A 57 -36.05 -39.61 -25.84
CA GLY A 57 -36.61 -40.04 -27.13
C GLY A 57 -37.17 -38.97 -28.08
N GLY A 58 -36.55 -38.88 -29.27
CA GLY A 58 -37.13 -38.21 -30.43
C GLY A 58 -36.34 -38.52 -31.70
N ARG A 59 -36.99 -39.19 -32.65
CA ARG A 59 -36.49 -39.79 -33.90
C ARG A 59 -36.65 -38.85 -35.10
N ARG A 60 -35.86 -39.12 -36.16
CA ARG A 60 -36.04 -38.81 -37.61
C ARG A 60 -35.87 -37.33 -38.01
N GLY A 61 -35.26 -36.97 -39.14
CA GLY A 61 -34.75 -37.73 -40.29
C GLY A 61 -34.30 -36.74 -41.38
N GLY A 62 -33.84 -37.27 -42.52
CA GLY A 62 -33.75 -36.53 -43.79
C GLY A 62 -32.37 -35.99 -44.16
N GLN A 63 -31.55 -36.86 -44.77
CA GLN A 63 -30.57 -36.43 -45.76
C GLN A 63 -31.34 -36.13 -47.06
N ASP A 64 -31.16 -34.94 -47.61
CA ASP A 64 -31.33 -34.72 -49.04
C ASP A 64 -30.26 -33.72 -49.52
N GLN A 65 -29.44 -34.20 -50.45
CA GLN A 65 -28.53 -33.41 -51.27
C GLN A 65 -29.31 -32.78 -52.41
N GLY A 66 -28.98 -31.54 -52.76
CA GLY A 66 -29.49 -30.90 -53.96
C GLY A 66 -28.83 -29.55 -54.21
N ASP A 67 -27.86 -29.56 -55.12
CA ASP A 67 -27.20 -28.39 -55.71
C ASP A 67 -28.20 -27.40 -56.34
N ASN A 68 -27.96 -26.09 -56.23
CA ASN A 68 -27.62 -25.23 -57.38
C ASN A 68 -27.57 -23.72 -57.07
N ASN A 69 -26.49 -23.10 -57.57
CA ASN A 69 -26.39 -21.80 -58.23
C ASN A 69 -26.89 -20.50 -57.56
N GLY A 70 -25.92 -19.74 -57.05
CA GLY A 70 -25.50 -18.48 -57.69
C GLY A 70 -26.55 -17.39 -57.90
N ARG A 71 -26.57 -16.40 -56.99
CA ARG A 71 -26.89 -14.99 -57.26
C ARG A 71 -26.23 -14.11 -56.20
N GLY A 72 -25.61 -13.02 -56.65
CA GLY A 72 -24.69 -12.19 -55.88
C GLY A 72 -25.30 -11.51 -54.64
N PRO A 73 -24.46 -10.93 -53.77
CA PRO A 73 -24.92 -10.30 -52.53
C PRO A 73 -25.72 -9.03 -52.88
N SER A 74 -27.05 -9.14 -52.85
CA SER A 74 -27.93 -7.99 -52.82
C SER A 74 -27.75 -7.28 -51.47
N ASN A 75 -27.92 -5.96 -51.52
CA ASN A 75 -27.95 -4.98 -50.42
C ASN A 75 -29.05 -5.25 -49.35
N ASP A 76 -29.60 -6.47 -49.28
CA ASP A 76 -30.76 -6.85 -48.47
C ASP A 76 -30.44 -7.14 -47.01
N SER A 77 -29.19 -7.44 -46.64
CA SER A 77 -28.85 -7.77 -45.25
C SER A 77 -28.96 -6.53 -44.34
N ASN A 78 -28.55 -5.37 -44.85
CA ASN A 78 -28.74 -4.10 -44.13
C ASN A 78 -30.19 -3.62 -44.17
N GLN A 79 -30.95 -3.89 -45.25
CA GLN A 79 -32.38 -3.56 -45.29
C GLN A 79 -33.25 -4.52 -44.45
N ARG A 80 -32.86 -5.79 -44.27
CA ARG A 80 -33.56 -6.73 -43.38
C ARG A 80 -33.31 -6.47 -41.91
N MET A 81 -32.13 -6.02 -41.49
CA MET A 81 -31.95 -5.55 -40.11
C MET A 81 -32.72 -4.26 -39.82
N ILE A 82 -32.84 -3.35 -40.80
CA ILE A 82 -33.63 -2.13 -40.68
C ILE A 82 -35.15 -2.42 -40.74
N ALA A 83 -35.59 -3.44 -41.49
CA ALA A 83 -37.00 -3.83 -41.57
C ALA A 83 -37.46 -4.66 -40.36
N VAL A 84 -36.61 -5.52 -39.79
CA VAL A 84 -36.93 -6.29 -38.57
C VAL A 84 -37.09 -5.37 -37.36
N GLN A 85 -36.35 -4.27 -37.29
CA GLN A 85 -36.57 -3.24 -36.26
C GLN A 85 -37.88 -2.44 -36.44
N LYS A 86 -38.48 -2.43 -37.64
CA LYS A 86 -39.65 -1.58 -37.93
C LYS A 86 -40.99 -2.24 -37.58
N ASP A 87 -41.05 -3.57 -37.50
CA ASP A 87 -42.26 -4.34 -37.18
C ASP A 87 -42.20 -5.11 -35.85
N LEU A 88 -41.09 -5.04 -35.12
CA LEU A 88 -40.99 -5.58 -33.76
C LEU A 88 -41.68 -4.63 -32.77
N ASN A 89 -42.85 -5.03 -32.27
CA ASN A 89 -43.45 -4.38 -31.11
C ASN A 89 -42.63 -4.75 -29.86
N LEU A 90 -41.51 -4.05 -29.67
CA LEU A 90 -40.59 -4.23 -28.55
C LEU A 90 -41.31 -4.16 -27.19
N GLN A 91 -42.40 -3.40 -27.12
CA GLN A 91 -43.23 -3.28 -25.92
C GLN A 91 -43.95 -4.60 -25.59
N GLU A 92 -44.44 -5.34 -26.59
CA GLU A 92 -45.11 -6.63 -26.40
C GLU A 92 -44.14 -7.75 -26.00
N TYR A 93 -42.94 -7.75 -26.59
CA TYR A 93 -41.87 -8.68 -26.21
C TYR A 93 -41.36 -8.39 -24.79
N PHE A 94 -41.17 -7.11 -24.45
CA PHE A 94 -40.82 -6.70 -23.10
C PHE A 94 -41.90 -7.13 -22.10
N ARG A 95 -43.18 -6.88 -22.40
CA ARG A 95 -44.31 -7.31 -21.56
C ARG A 95 -44.28 -8.81 -21.29
N THR A 96 -44.04 -9.62 -22.33
CA THR A 96 -44.02 -11.07 -22.22
C THR A 96 -42.83 -11.58 -21.39
N GLY A 97 -41.63 -11.03 -21.61
CA GLY A 97 -40.44 -11.38 -20.83
C GLY A 97 -40.54 -10.94 -19.37
N PHE A 98 -41.01 -9.70 -19.14
CA PHE A 98 -41.22 -9.13 -17.81
C PHE A 98 -42.28 -9.92 -17.02
N ASN A 99 -43.38 -10.35 -17.66
CA ASN A 99 -44.40 -11.25 -17.08
C ASN A 99 -43.77 -12.52 -16.48
N SER A 100 -42.91 -13.20 -17.23
CA SER A 100 -42.31 -14.46 -16.78
C SER A 100 -41.37 -14.23 -15.60
N ALA A 101 -40.46 -13.25 -15.71
CA ALA A 101 -39.46 -12.99 -14.68
C ALA A 101 -40.10 -12.46 -13.37
N TYR A 102 -41.08 -11.57 -13.47
CA TYR A 102 -41.80 -11.05 -12.30
C TYR A 102 -42.62 -12.15 -11.61
N ALA A 103 -43.27 -13.03 -12.37
CA ALA A 103 -44.01 -14.17 -11.80
C ALA A 103 -43.10 -15.11 -11.00
N ASP A 104 -41.89 -15.37 -11.48
CA ASP A 104 -40.92 -16.23 -10.79
C ASP A 104 -40.36 -15.58 -9.52
N ALA A 105 -40.00 -14.29 -9.57
CA ALA A 105 -39.53 -13.54 -8.40
C ALA A 105 -40.63 -13.40 -7.33
N ALA A 106 -41.85 -13.05 -7.74
CA ALA A 106 -42.98 -12.93 -6.83
C ALA A 106 -43.27 -14.26 -6.12
N ARG A 107 -43.27 -15.40 -6.83
CA ARG A 107 -43.44 -16.72 -6.23
C ARG A 107 -42.36 -17.05 -5.20
N TYR A 108 -41.12 -16.66 -5.44
CA TYR A 108 -40.00 -16.91 -4.52
C TYR A 108 -40.13 -16.11 -3.21
N PHE A 109 -40.33 -14.79 -3.29
CA PHE A 109 -40.40 -13.94 -2.10
C PHE A 109 -41.67 -14.17 -1.27
N TYR A 110 -42.81 -14.42 -1.92
CA TYR A 110 -44.05 -14.75 -1.21
C TYR A 110 -44.00 -16.11 -0.51
N ASN A 111 -43.11 -17.04 -0.88
CA ASN A 111 -42.98 -18.32 -0.17
C ASN A 111 -42.19 -18.18 1.14
N VAL A 112 -41.15 -17.33 1.16
CA VAL A 112 -40.24 -17.18 2.31
C VAL A 112 -40.85 -16.29 3.41
N GLU A 113 -41.43 -15.14 3.09
CA GLU A 113 -42.11 -14.29 4.10
C GLU A 113 -43.39 -14.94 4.65
N PHE A 114 -44.04 -15.78 3.85
CA PHE A 114 -45.23 -16.51 4.27
C PHE A 114 -44.92 -17.59 5.30
N GLN A 115 -43.77 -18.27 5.20
CA GLN A 115 -43.33 -19.22 6.24
C GLN A 115 -43.01 -18.53 7.57
N ASN A 116 -42.35 -17.36 7.55
CA ASN A 116 -42.01 -16.63 8.78
C ASN A 116 -43.26 -16.09 9.52
N ASN A 117 -44.30 -15.66 8.79
CA ASN A 117 -45.56 -15.20 9.40
C ASN A 117 -46.43 -16.35 9.95
N ILE A 118 -46.25 -17.58 9.43
CA ILE A 118 -46.95 -18.77 9.96
C ILE A 118 -46.38 -19.19 11.32
N ASP A 119 -45.07 -19.07 11.52
CA ASP A 119 -44.41 -19.46 12.79
C ASP A 119 -44.71 -18.49 13.94
N ASP A 120 -44.80 -17.18 13.68
CA ASP A 120 -45.21 -16.18 14.68
C ASP A 120 -46.72 -16.27 14.98
N GLY A 121 -47.55 -16.59 13.96
CA GLY A 121 -48.98 -16.85 14.14
C GLY A 121 -49.27 -18.11 14.96
N TYR A 122 -48.41 -19.13 14.90
CA TYR A 122 -48.60 -20.40 15.62
C TYR A 122 -48.47 -20.23 17.15
N ARG A 123 -47.54 -19.40 17.63
CA ARG A 123 -47.37 -19.14 19.08
C ARG A 123 -48.49 -18.29 19.66
N ALA A 124 -48.93 -17.25 18.94
CA ALA A 124 -50.08 -16.43 19.37
C ALA A 124 -51.41 -17.21 19.31
N GLY A 125 -51.54 -18.18 18.39
CA GLY A 125 -52.75 -18.99 18.22
C GLY A 125 -52.99 -20.03 19.32
N THR A 126 -51.98 -20.40 20.11
CA THR A 126 -52.11 -21.47 21.11
C THR A 126 -52.85 -21.00 22.37
N GLU A 127 -52.62 -19.76 22.83
CA GLU A 127 -53.33 -19.18 23.98
C GLU A 127 -54.78 -18.77 23.62
N VAL A 128 -55.00 -18.24 22.41
CA VAL A 128 -56.34 -17.97 21.88
C VAL A 128 -57.12 -19.28 21.64
N GLY A 129 -56.42 -20.37 21.29
CA GLY A 129 -57.01 -21.69 21.01
C GLY A 129 -57.68 -22.36 22.22
N SER A 130 -57.25 -22.05 23.44
CA SER A 130 -57.86 -22.57 24.67
C SER A 130 -59.20 -21.89 24.98
N ASP A 131 -59.25 -20.56 24.93
CA ASP A 131 -60.47 -19.77 25.16
C ASP A 131 -61.50 -19.93 24.02
N VAL A 132 -61.02 -20.15 22.80
CA VAL A 132 -61.86 -20.45 21.64
C VAL A 132 -62.35 -21.90 21.69
N GLY A 133 -61.64 -22.84 22.32
CA GLY A 133 -62.05 -24.24 22.50
C GLY A 133 -63.41 -24.39 23.19
N ASP A 134 -63.63 -23.62 24.25
CA ASP A 134 -64.89 -23.62 25.02
C ASP A 134 -66.05 -22.97 24.24
N LYS A 135 -65.78 -21.96 23.40
CA LYS A 135 -66.77 -21.38 22.47
C LYS A 135 -67.02 -22.25 21.23
N VAL A 136 -66.03 -23.03 20.79
CA VAL A 136 -66.10 -23.89 19.59
C VAL A 136 -66.94 -25.13 19.85
N ALA A 137 -66.97 -25.71 21.04
CA ALA A 137 -67.92 -26.79 21.36
C ALA A 137 -69.39 -26.34 21.14
N TYR A 138 -69.71 -25.08 21.44
CA TYR A 138 -71.02 -24.47 21.22
C TYR A 138 -71.29 -24.15 19.73
N MET A 139 -70.27 -23.75 18.95
CA MET A 139 -70.39 -23.45 17.51
C MET A 139 -70.12 -24.65 16.57
N THR A 140 -69.73 -25.83 17.09
CA THR A 140 -69.37 -27.01 16.29
C THR A 140 -70.55 -27.56 15.47
N GLY A 141 -71.79 -27.26 15.87
CA GLY A 141 -72.97 -27.51 15.04
C GLY A 141 -73.07 -26.66 13.76
N GLN A 142 -72.44 -25.47 13.72
CA GLN A 142 -72.41 -24.58 12.55
C GLN A 142 -71.05 -24.57 11.81
N ARG A 143 -70.01 -25.17 12.40
CA ARG A 143 -68.61 -25.15 11.95
C ARG A 143 -68.32 -25.88 10.64
N ILE A 144 -69.06 -26.94 10.28
CA ILE A 144 -68.79 -27.65 9.01
C ILE A 144 -69.19 -26.79 7.80
N GLY A 145 -70.31 -26.07 7.90
CA GLY A 145 -70.76 -25.12 6.88
C GLY A 145 -69.89 -23.87 6.83
N PHE A 146 -69.60 -23.28 7.99
CA PHE A 146 -68.77 -22.08 8.08
C PHE A 146 -67.30 -22.35 7.72
N ASN A 147 -66.68 -23.45 8.12
CA ASN A 147 -65.29 -23.75 7.70
C ASN A 147 -65.18 -24.04 6.21
N ARG A 148 -66.19 -24.68 5.59
CA ARG A 148 -66.20 -24.91 4.15
C ARG A 148 -66.41 -23.59 3.39
N LEU A 149 -67.35 -22.75 3.85
CA LEU A 149 -67.57 -21.42 3.28
C LEU A 149 -66.41 -20.47 3.54
N PHE A 150 -65.78 -20.51 4.71
CA PHE A 150 -64.60 -19.71 5.05
C PHE A 150 -63.38 -20.19 4.29
N LEU A 151 -63.12 -21.50 4.10
CA LEU A 151 -62.03 -21.99 3.24
C LEU A 151 -62.23 -21.60 1.77
N VAL A 152 -63.45 -21.70 1.26
CA VAL A 152 -63.78 -21.28 -0.11
C VAL A 152 -63.70 -19.76 -0.24
N ALA A 153 -64.33 -19.00 0.67
CA ALA A 153 -64.35 -17.54 0.63
C ALA A 153 -63.00 -16.91 0.99
N SER A 154 -62.19 -17.51 1.87
CA SER A 154 -60.82 -17.07 2.12
C SER A 154 -59.88 -17.49 0.99
N GLY A 155 -60.09 -18.66 0.37
CA GLY A 155 -59.40 -19.05 -0.86
C GLY A 155 -59.74 -18.12 -2.03
N GLU A 156 -61.01 -17.75 -2.19
CA GLU A 156 -61.49 -16.78 -3.19
C GLU A 156 -61.08 -15.35 -2.84
N ALA A 157 -61.14 -14.93 -1.59
CA ALA A 157 -60.70 -13.60 -1.17
C ALA A 157 -59.17 -13.46 -1.22
N TYR A 158 -58.41 -14.50 -0.85
CA TYR A 158 -56.96 -14.55 -1.04
C TYR A 158 -56.63 -14.55 -2.52
N ARG A 159 -57.26 -15.41 -3.32
CA ARG A 159 -57.06 -15.45 -4.76
C ARG A 159 -57.42 -14.11 -5.40
N THR A 160 -58.52 -13.48 -5.02
CA THR A 160 -58.96 -12.20 -5.57
C THR A 160 -58.07 -11.05 -5.10
N SER A 161 -57.72 -10.98 -3.81
CA SER A 161 -56.85 -9.94 -3.25
C SER A 161 -55.41 -10.07 -3.72
N TYR A 162 -54.87 -11.30 -3.79
CA TYR A 162 -53.55 -11.59 -4.36
C TYR A 162 -53.52 -11.31 -5.86
N ILE A 163 -54.51 -11.77 -6.63
CA ILE A 163 -54.60 -11.50 -8.06
C ILE A 163 -54.68 -9.99 -8.31
N ASN A 164 -55.54 -9.27 -7.60
CA ASN A 164 -55.66 -7.82 -7.75
C ASN A 164 -54.37 -7.11 -7.33
N SER A 165 -53.77 -7.46 -6.19
CA SER A 165 -52.51 -6.85 -5.73
C SER A 165 -51.32 -7.20 -6.65
N PHE A 166 -51.29 -8.42 -7.19
CA PHE A 166 -50.31 -8.86 -8.18
C PHE A 166 -50.47 -8.06 -9.48
N TYR A 167 -51.69 -7.97 -10.02
CA TYR A 167 -51.95 -7.21 -11.24
C TYR A 167 -51.69 -5.72 -11.04
N ASP A 168 -52.09 -5.13 -9.91
CA ASP A 168 -51.84 -3.72 -9.62
C ASP A 168 -50.33 -3.44 -9.47
N GLY A 169 -49.61 -4.29 -8.74
CA GLY A 169 -48.16 -4.18 -8.56
C GLY A 169 -47.40 -4.42 -9.87
N PHE A 170 -47.83 -5.43 -10.64
CA PHE A 170 -47.32 -5.71 -11.97
C PHE A 170 -47.56 -4.55 -12.90
N GLN A 171 -48.80 -4.08 -13.04
CA GLN A 171 -49.20 -3.01 -13.95
C GLN A 171 -48.46 -1.73 -13.61
N LYS A 172 -48.36 -1.38 -12.32
CA LYS A 172 -47.57 -0.23 -11.85
C LYS A 172 -46.08 -0.35 -12.22
N THR A 173 -45.49 -1.53 -12.04
CA THR A 173 -44.07 -1.75 -12.36
C THR A 173 -43.83 -1.79 -13.86
N TYR A 174 -44.70 -2.47 -14.60
CA TYR A 174 -44.71 -2.51 -16.05
C TYR A 174 -44.88 -1.12 -16.64
N ASP A 175 -45.85 -0.32 -16.20
CA ASP A 175 -46.05 1.05 -16.69
C ASP A 175 -44.85 1.94 -16.37
N ASN A 176 -44.21 1.72 -15.21
CA ASN A 176 -42.98 2.42 -14.86
C ASN A 176 -41.82 2.05 -15.81
N TYR A 177 -41.61 0.77 -16.11
CA TYR A 177 -40.54 0.33 -17.01
C TYR A 177 -40.86 0.60 -18.48
N ALA A 178 -42.09 0.37 -18.94
CA ALA A 178 -42.50 0.57 -20.33
C ALA A 178 -42.57 2.06 -20.69
N GLY A 179 -42.99 2.92 -19.76
CA GLY A 179 -43.16 4.35 -19.98
C GLY A 179 -41.93 5.21 -19.66
N ARG A 180 -40.84 4.63 -19.14
CA ARG A 180 -39.64 5.37 -18.74
C ARG A 180 -38.37 4.61 -19.10
N ALA A 181 -37.25 5.32 -19.14
CA ALA A 181 -35.95 4.68 -19.17
C ALA A 181 -35.54 4.27 -17.74
N ILE A 182 -34.98 3.07 -17.59
CA ILE A 182 -34.45 2.54 -16.32
C ILE A 182 -32.96 2.32 -16.54
N VAL A 183 -32.17 3.35 -16.23
CA VAL A 183 -30.74 3.38 -16.56
C VAL A 183 -29.91 2.83 -15.42
N SER A 184 -28.85 2.09 -15.75
CA SER A 184 -27.77 1.75 -14.83
C SER A 184 -26.40 1.97 -15.49
N VAL A 185 -25.39 2.24 -14.67
CA VAL A 185 -24.01 2.50 -15.13
C VAL A 185 -23.02 1.62 -14.37
N SER A 186 -22.03 1.08 -15.09
CA SER A 186 -20.93 0.29 -14.52
C SER A 186 -19.62 0.72 -15.17
N LEU A 187 -18.75 1.37 -14.39
CA LEU A 187 -17.40 1.71 -14.81
C LEU A 187 -16.58 0.41 -14.99
N LYS A 188 -16.01 0.21 -16.18
CA LYS A 188 -15.22 -0.99 -16.50
C LYS A 188 -13.73 -0.76 -16.31
N ARG A 189 -13.21 0.33 -16.87
CA ARG A 189 -11.81 0.69 -16.76
C ARG A 189 -11.58 2.18 -16.99
N VAL A 190 -10.47 2.65 -16.46
CA VAL A 190 -9.86 3.94 -16.76
C VAL A 190 -8.74 3.68 -17.76
N ILE A 191 -8.64 4.54 -18.78
CA ILE A 191 -7.69 4.41 -19.89
C ILE A 191 -6.81 5.66 -19.87
N GLU A 192 -5.51 5.46 -19.70
CA GLU A 192 -4.50 6.51 -19.75
C GLU A 192 -4.41 7.16 -21.15
N SER A 193 -4.02 8.43 -21.19
CA SER A 193 -3.89 9.19 -22.44
C SER A 193 -2.56 8.93 -23.15
N ASN A 194 -1.51 8.66 -22.38
CA ASN A 194 -0.15 8.45 -22.86
C ASN A 194 0.14 6.97 -23.22
N ASN A 195 -0.78 6.05 -22.91
CA ASN A 195 -0.67 4.60 -23.15
C ASN A 195 0.62 3.99 -22.58
N ASN A 196 1.05 4.49 -21.42
CA ASN A 196 2.29 4.08 -20.76
C ASN A 196 2.06 3.06 -19.63
N GLY A 197 0.83 2.55 -19.49
CA GLY A 197 0.45 1.52 -18.52
C GLY A 197 0.26 2.01 -17.08
N ILE A 198 0.41 3.31 -16.82
CA ILE A 198 0.21 3.92 -15.50
C ILE A 198 -0.65 5.18 -15.62
N LEU A 199 -1.27 5.58 -14.51
CA LEU A 199 -1.92 6.89 -14.40
C LEU A 199 -1.02 7.85 -13.64
N GLU A 200 -0.69 8.98 -14.26
CA GLU A 200 0.20 9.98 -13.68
C GLU A 200 -0.57 11.17 -13.06
N PRO A 201 -0.01 11.86 -12.03
CA PRO A 201 -0.59 13.09 -11.53
C PRO A 201 -0.75 14.15 -12.63
N GLY A 202 -1.95 14.72 -12.76
CA GLY A 202 -2.27 15.72 -13.79
C GLY A 202 -2.63 15.13 -15.15
N GLU A 203 -2.50 13.80 -15.32
CA GLU A 203 -2.80 13.15 -16.59
C GLU A 203 -4.30 13.18 -16.89
N VAL A 204 -4.66 13.53 -18.13
CA VAL A 204 -6.02 13.39 -18.64
C VAL A 204 -6.28 11.92 -18.94
N PHE A 205 -7.48 11.43 -18.65
CA PHE A 205 -7.84 10.04 -18.91
C PHE A 205 -9.18 9.91 -19.65
N ALA A 206 -9.37 8.75 -20.27
CA ALA A 206 -10.65 8.29 -20.79
C ALA A 206 -11.22 7.20 -19.89
N THR A 207 -12.52 6.95 -19.98
CA THR A 207 -13.16 5.83 -19.28
C THR A 207 -13.92 4.96 -20.25
N GLU A 208 -13.96 3.67 -19.96
CA GLU A 208 -14.84 2.71 -20.61
C GLU A 208 -15.84 2.21 -19.59
N PHE A 209 -17.11 2.23 -19.93
CA PHE A 209 -18.21 1.91 -19.03
C PHE A 209 -19.36 1.26 -19.78
N THR A 210 -20.16 0.49 -19.07
CA THR A 210 -21.41 -0.07 -19.59
C THR A 210 -22.57 0.81 -19.14
N LEU A 211 -23.40 1.22 -20.10
CA LEU A 211 -24.74 1.74 -19.83
C LEU A 211 -25.75 0.67 -20.19
N SER A 212 -26.65 0.39 -19.26
CA SER A 212 -27.83 -0.44 -19.49
C SER A 212 -29.08 0.42 -19.37
N ASN A 213 -30.05 0.17 -20.24
CA ASN A 213 -31.39 0.70 -20.13
C ASN A 213 -32.37 -0.45 -20.17
N GLU A 214 -32.97 -0.76 -19.03
CA GLU A 214 -33.97 -1.82 -18.88
C GLU A 214 -35.39 -1.30 -19.12
N GLY A 215 -35.54 -0.01 -19.37
CA GLY A 215 -36.81 0.63 -19.69
C GLY A 215 -37.17 0.56 -21.17
N GLY A 216 -38.44 0.80 -21.46
CA GLY A 216 -39.06 0.77 -22.79
C GLY A 216 -38.88 2.05 -23.62
N VAL A 217 -38.22 3.06 -23.06
CA VAL A 217 -37.95 4.36 -23.72
C VAL A 217 -36.45 4.62 -23.75
N ASP A 218 -35.95 5.18 -24.85
CA ASP A 218 -34.57 5.64 -24.99
C ASP A 218 -34.20 6.71 -23.94
N ALA A 219 -32.92 6.80 -23.60
CA ALA A 219 -32.41 7.85 -22.72
C ALA A 219 -31.15 8.53 -23.27
N ASP A 220 -31.08 9.85 -23.10
CA ASP A 220 -29.86 10.63 -23.22
C ASP A 220 -29.26 10.83 -21.81
N VAL A 221 -28.13 10.18 -21.56
CA VAL A 221 -27.50 10.12 -20.24
C VAL A 221 -26.25 10.99 -20.24
N SER A 222 -26.19 11.96 -19.32
CA SER A 222 -25.00 12.80 -19.14
C SER A 222 -24.00 12.10 -18.23
N ILE A 223 -22.79 11.89 -18.72
CA ILE A 223 -21.70 11.18 -18.04
C ILE A 223 -20.61 12.17 -17.65
N SER A 224 -20.24 12.17 -16.38
CA SER A 224 -19.13 12.97 -15.83
C SER A 224 -18.35 12.14 -14.81
N VAL A 225 -17.24 12.67 -14.29
CA VAL A 225 -16.46 12.03 -13.21
C VAL A 225 -16.38 12.92 -11.98
N THR A 226 -16.19 12.30 -10.82
CA THR A 226 -15.88 12.96 -9.54
C THR A 226 -14.92 12.08 -8.72
N GLY A 227 -14.57 12.51 -7.51
CA GLY A 227 -13.62 11.83 -6.62
C GLY A 227 -12.28 12.54 -6.56
N GLN A 228 -11.18 11.80 -6.58
CA GLN A 228 -9.82 12.35 -6.50
C GLN A 228 -9.26 12.78 -7.87
N VAL A 229 -10.10 13.43 -8.66
CA VAL A 229 -9.83 13.87 -10.04
C VAL A 229 -10.36 15.27 -10.25
N SER A 230 -9.79 15.99 -11.22
CA SER A 230 -10.37 17.22 -11.75
C SER A 230 -11.37 16.85 -12.84
N PRO A 231 -12.67 17.16 -12.67
CA PRO A 231 -13.69 16.79 -13.64
C PRO A 231 -13.51 17.56 -14.95
N GLY A 232 -13.65 16.86 -16.07
CA GLY A 232 -13.76 17.45 -17.39
C GLY A 232 -15.21 17.82 -17.73
N ALA A 233 -15.45 18.14 -19.00
CA ALA A 233 -16.80 18.39 -19.49
C ALA A 233 -17.63 17.10 -19.49
N ALA A 234 -18.87 17.19 -19.03
CA ALA A 234 -19.81 16.09 -19.12
C ALA A 234 -20.11 15.76 -20.59
N GLN A 235 -20.27 14.47 -20.89
CA GLN A 235 -20.53 13.96 -22.23
C GLN A 235 -21.87 13.23 -22.25
N VAL A 236 -22.70 13.49 -23.26
CA VAL A 236 -24.03 12.90 -23.37
C VAL A 236 -23.98 11.68 -24.29
N PHE A 237 -24.48 10.55 -23.80
CA PHE A 237 -24.57 9.30 -24.54
C PHE A 237 -26.04 8.87 -24.63
N ARG A 238 -26.46 8.49 -25.83
CA ARG A 238 -27.79 7.92 -26.06
C ARG A 238 -27.75 6.41 -25.89
N ILE A 239 -28.61 5.88 -25.01
CA ILE A 239 -28.82 4.44 -24.81
C ILE A 239 -30.27 4.09 -25.24
N PRO A 240 -30.45 3.25 -26.28
CA PRO A 240 -31.77 2.82 -26.68
C PRO A 240 -32.47 1.98 -25.61
N ALA A 241 -33.80 1.90 -25.69
CA ALA A 241 -34.61 1.02 -24.85
C ALA A 241 -34.11 -0.44 -24.90
N LEU A 242 -34.14 -1.14 -23.76
CA LEU A 242 -33.86 -2.56 -23.61
C LEU A 242 -32.49 -3.00 -24.15
N GLN A 243 -31.48 -2.12 -24.03
CA GLN A 243 -30.13 -2.39 -24.50
C GLN A 243 -29.10 -2.20 -23.39
N SER A 244 -28.02 -2.98 -23.50
CA SER A 244 -26.81 -2.80 -22.73
C SER A 244 -25.65 -2.65 -23.70
N LYS A 245 -24.89 -1.57 -23.57
CA LYS A 245 -23.79 -1.24 -24.48
C LYS A 245 -22.60 -0.66 -23.74
N VAL A 246 -21.41 -0.99 -24.22
CA VAL A 246 -20.16 -0.40 -23.76
C VAL A 246 -19.92 0.91 -24.51
N PHE A 247 -19.66 1.97 -23.76
CA PHE A 247 -19.32 3.29 -24.24
C PHE A 247 -17.92 3.69 -23.76
N ARG A 248 -17.34 4.65 -24.48
CA ARG A 248 -16.08 5.27 -24.15
C ARG A 248 -16.29 6.78 -24.06
N ALA A 249 -15.87 7.37 -22.95
CA ALA A 249 -15.81 8.82 -22.78
C ALA A 249 -14.35 9.26 -22.81
N ASP A 250 -13.98 10.04 -23.83
CA ASP A 250 -12.63 10.53 -24.01
C ASP A 250 -12.40 11.82 -23.23
N LYS A 251 -11.25 11.97 -22.58
CA LYS A 251 -10.89 13.20 -21.83
C LYS A 251 -11.94 13.64 -20.82
N ILE A 252 -12.48 12.69 -20.06
CA ILE A 252 -13.58 12.94 -19.12
C ILE A 252 -13.11 13.64 -17.83
N GLY A 253 -11.81 13.61 -17.54
CA GLY A 253 -11.20 14.33 -16.42
C GLY A 253 -9.68 14.16 -16.42
N SER A 254 -9.03 14.71 -15.40
CA SER A 254 -7.61 14.50 -15.15
C SER A 254 -7.36 14.07 -13.71
N ILE A 255 -6.32 13.25 -13.49
CA ILE A 255 -5.87 12.90 -12.14
C ILE A 255 -5.42 14.19 -11.44
N ASN A 256 -5.69 14.31 -10.13
CA ASN A 256 -5.22 15.46 -9.35
C ASN A 256 -3.70 15.63 -9.51
N GLY A 257 -3.25 16.79 -10.00
CA GLY A 257 -1.83 17.09 -10.21
C GLY A 257 -0.99 17.08 -8.93
N LEU A 258 -1.64 17.20 -7.76
CA LEU A 258 -0.99 17.11 -6.45
C LEU A 258 -0.96 15.69 -5.87
N ALA A 259 -1.46 14.70 -6.60
CA ALA A 259 -1.45 13.31 -6.15
C ALA A 259 -0.01 12.80 -5.98
N ARG A 260 0.23 12.02 -4.93
CA ARG A 260 1.54 11.42 -4.64
C ARG A 260 1.71 10.14 -5.46
N SER A 261 2.94 9.84 -5.88
CA SER A 261 3.26 8.51 -6.43
C SER A 261 2.90 7.43 -5.41
N ARG A 262 2.42 6.27 -5.89
CA ARG A 262 1.97 5.10 -5.09
C ARG A 262 0.72 5.36 -4.23
N SER A 263 -0.01 6.44 -4.49
CA SER A 263 -1.32 6.68 -3.89
C SER A 263 -2.43 6.02 -4.70
N GLN A 264 -3.62 5.91 -4.11
CA GLN A 264 -4.82 5.47 -4.83
C GLN A 264 -5.69 6.70 -5.16
N ALA A 265 -6.22 6.76 -6.38
CA ALA A 265 -7.31 7.65 -6.77
C ALA A 265 -8.61 6.85 -6.84
N GLU A 266 -9.59 7.26 -6.04
CA GLU A 266 -10.99 6.86 -6.26
C GLU A 266 -11.59 7.68 -7.41
N ILE A 267 -11.97 7.00 -8.49
CA ILE A 267 -12.59 7.60 -9.68
C ILE A 267 -14.05 7.18 -9.72
N ASN A 268 -14.94 8.16 -9.55
CA ASN A 268 -16.38 7.96 -9.51
C ASN A 268 -16.99 8.44 -10.83
N LEU A 269 -17.50 7.52 -11.64
CA LEU A 269 -18.29 7.84 -12.82
C LEU A 269 -19.71 8.19 -12.37
N LEU A 270 -20.19 9.38 -12.74
CA LEU A 270 -21.54 9.86 -12.49
C LEU A 270 -22.34 9.83 -13.78
N ALA A 271 -23.52 9.21 -13.73
CA ALA A 271 -24.50 9.23 -14.82
C ALA A 271 -25.75 9.97 -14.35
N SER A 272 -26.06 11.08 -15.01
CA SER A 272 -27.22 11.92 -14.70
C SER A 272 -28.29 11.78 -15.78
N TYR A 273 -29.51 11.43 -15.37
CA TYR A 273 -30.67 11.31 -16.23
C TYR A 273 -31.94 11.75 -15.47
N GLN A 274 -32.69 12.72 -16.03
CA GLN A 274 -33.95 13.22 -15.46
C GLN A 274 -33.91 13.55 -13.95
N GLY A 275 -32.81 14.12 -13.47
CA GLY A 275 -32.61 14.47 -12.06
C GLY A 275 -32.17 13.32 -11.14
N GLN A 276 -32.08 12.09 -11.66
CA GLN A 276 -31.44 10.97 -10.98
C GLN A 276 -29.94 10.97 -11.26
N THR A 277 -29.14 10.74 -10.22
CA THR A 277 -27.69 10.54 -10.34
C THR A 277 -27.35 9.11 -9.93
N LEU A 278 -26.77 8.38 -10.87
CA LEU A 278 -26.24 7.04 -10.68
C LEU A 278 -24.72 7.14 -10.59
N SER A 279 -24.10 6.25 -9.83
CA SER A 279 -22.64 6.27 -9.68
C SER A 279 -22.03 4.88 -9.74
N SER A 280 -20.79 4.83 -10.25
CA SER A 280 -19.95 3.63 -10.23
C SER A 280 -18.51 4.04 -9.99
N SER A 281 -17.85 3.40 -9.02
CA SER A 281 -16.51 3.76 -8.57
C SER A 281 -15.46 2.73 -8.98
N LEU A 282 -14.23 3.19 -9.19
CA LEU A 282 -13.06 2.35 -9.39
C LEU A 282 -11.84 2.99 -8.72
N ASN A 283 -11.13 2.21 -7.91
CA ASN A 283 -9.85 2.63 -7.35
C ASN A 283 -8.73 2.35 -8.34
N GLN A 284 -7.88 3.34 -8.58
CA GLN A 284 -6.74 3.25 -9.48
C GLN A 284 -5.46 3.65 -8.74
N ALA A 285 -4.38 2.89 -8.96
CA ALA A 285 -3.08 3.25 -8.44
C ALA A 285 -2.46 4.35 -9.31
N ILE A 286 -1.92 5.38 -8.66
CA ILE A 286 -1.25 6.51 -9.30
C ILE A 286 0.24 6.30 -9.16
N PHE A 287 0.96 6.36 -10.27
CA PHE A 287 2.41 6.27 -10.28
C PHE A 287 2.98 7.45 -11.06
N LYS A 288 4.26 7.74 -10.82
CA LYS A 288 5.04 8.54 -11.76
C LYS A 288 5.90 7.59 -12.58
N VAL A 289 6.32 8.03 -13.79
CA VAL A 289 7.16 7.21 -14.68
C VAL A 289 8.33 6.59 -13.91
N VAL A 290 9.09 7.41 -13.18
CA VAL A 290 10.20 6.93 -12.34
C VAL A 290 10.00 7.34 -10.90
N ASP A 291 10.22 6.40 -9.99
CA ASP A 291 10.11 6.61 -8.55
C ASP A 291 11.37 6.13 -7.79
N VAL A 292 11.60 6.68 -6.60
CA VAL A 292 12.66 6.23 -5.70
C VAL A 292 12.11 5.11 -4.83
N VAL A 293 12.67 3.90 -4.94
CA VAL A 293 12.19 2.72 -4.19
C VAL A 293 13.07 2.34 -3.02
N ALA A 294 14.34 2.76 -3.05
CA ALA A 294 15.24 2.57 -1.93
C ALA A 294 16.31 3.65 -1.91
N VAL A 295 16.68 4.04 -0.69
CA VAL A 295 17.78 4.95 -0.40
C VAL A 295 18.74 4.22 0.53
N ARG A 296 20.01 4.14 0.15
CA ARG A 296 21.04 3.47 0.95
C ARG A 296 22.24 4.39 1.16
N PRO A 297 22.28 5.16 2.27
CA PRO A 297 23.41 6.01 2.57
C PRO A 297 24.61 5.18 3.07
N GLN A 298 25.80 5.52 2.58
CA GLN A 298 27.09 5.00 3.02
C GLN A 298 27.95 6.19 3.44
N ILE A 299 28.12 6.38 4.75
CA ILE A 299 28.65 7.62 5.31
C ILE A 299 29.98 7.34 6.00
N ASP A 300 30.99 8.12 5.65
CA ASP A 300 32.19 8.29 6.46
C ASP A 300 31.99 9.49 7.38
N ILE A 301 31.49 9.20 8.58
CA ILE A 301 31.19 10.22 9.60
C ILE A 301 32.46 11.02 9.93
N ASN A 302 33.63 10.37 10.00
CA ASN A 302 34.88 10.99 10.43
C ASN A 302 35.44 11.98 9.41
N ARG A 303 35.06 11.83 8.14
CA ARG A 303 35.44 12.72 7.05
C ARG A 303 34.36 13.69 6.62
N GLY A 304 33.14 13.54 7.14
CA GLY A 304 32.04 14.39 6.72
C GLY A 304 31.67 14.18 5.24
N SER A 305 31.84 12.95 4.76
CA SER A 305 31.67 12.59 3.36
C SER A 305 30.95 11.26 3.24
N GLY A 306 30.34 11.01 2.09
CA GLY A 306 29.67 9.75 1.85
C GLY A 306 29.15 9.64 0.44
N GLN A 307 28.48 8.54 0.19
CA GLN A 307 27.74 8.30 -1.03
C GLN A 307 26.39 7.70 -0.70
N VAL A 308 25.39 8.01 -1.51
CA VAL A 308 24.07 7.43 -1.40
C VAL A 308 23.77 6.68 -2.67
N VAL A 309 23.36 5.42 -2.53
CA VAL A 309 22.83 4.63 -3.63
C VAL A 309 21.32 4.79 -3.63
N LEU A 310 20.79 5.40 -4.68
CA LEU A 310 19.37 5.49 -4.95
C LEU A 310 18.99 4.38 -5.91
N THR A 311 17.99 3.56 -5.55
CA THR A 311 17.35 2.63 -6.47
C THR A 311 16.14 3.31 -7.06
N LEU A 312 16.14 3.45 -8.38
CA LEU A 312 15.07 4.07 -9.16
C LEU A 312 14.32 2.97 -9.90
N GLU A 313 12.99 3.03 -9.89
CA GLU A 313 12.11 2.08 -10.59
C GLU A 313 11.32 2.82 -11.66
N ASN A 314 11.36 2.34 -12.90
CA ASN A 314 10.44 2.77 -13.94
C ASN A 314 9.15 1.94 -13.87
N ASN A 315 8.05 2.56 -13.44
CA ASN A 315 6.75 1.91 -13.29
C ASN A 315 5.98 1.81 -14.61
N SER A 316 6.45 2.48 -15.67
CA SER A 316 5.80 2.48 -16.97
C SER A 316 6.08 1.20 -17.76
N SER A 317 5.10 0.80 -18.56
CA SER A 317 5.24 -0.21 -19.62
C SER A 317 6.14 0.24 -20.77
N LEU A 318 6.55 1.52 -20.79
CA LEU A 318 7.47 2.12 -21.75
C LEU A 318 8.78 2.53 -21.07
N ARG A 319 9.85 2.66 -21.86
CA ARG A 319 11.10 3.27 -21.36
C ARG A 319 10.86 4.72 -20.97
N SER A 320 11.66 5.25 -20.05
CA SER A 320 11.58 6.68 -19.71
C SER A 320 11.79 7.55 -20.96
N PRO A 321 10.92 8.56 -21.20
CA PRO A 321 10.97 9.34 -22.43
C PRO A 321 12.16 10.32 -22.49
N GLY A 322 12.78 10.60 -21.34
CA GLY A 322 13.95 11.47 -21.22
C GLY A 322 15.03 10.88 -20.31
N THR A 323 16.14 11.62 -20.22
CA THR A 323 17.24 11.28 -19.31
C THR A 323 16.82 11.57 -17.88
N ILE A 324 16.92 10.56 -17.03
CA ILE A 324 16.70 10.66 -15.60
C ILE A 324 17.95 11.21 -14.95
N THR A 325 17.78 12.20 -14.08
CA THR A 325 18.85 12.81 -13.30
C THR A 325 18.49 12.76 -11.82
N ALA A 326 19.37 12.23 -11.00
CA ALA A 326 19.24 12.23 -9.55
C ALA A 326 20.04 13.38 -8.95
N ARG A 327 19.42 14.14 -8.05
CA ARG A 327 20.01 15.28 -7.35
C ARG A 327 20.05 15.00 -5.86
N LEU A 328 21.19 15.27 -5.24
CA LEU A 328 21.34 15.26 -3.79
C LEU A 328 21.39 16.70 -3.26
N SER A 329 20.61 16.98 -2.23
CA SER A 329 20.68 18.20 -1.43
C SER A 329 20.87 17.85 0.03
N LEU A 330 21.63 18.69 0.75
CA LEU A 330 21.81 18.59 2.20
C LEU A 330 21.33 19.89 2.82
N ASN A 331 20.32 19.82 3.69
CA ASN A 331 19.64 20.99 4.26
C ASN A 331 19.18 21.99 3.17
N GLY A 332 18.65 21.47 2.05
CA GLY A 332 18.21 22.27 0.91
C GLY A 332 19.33 22.79 0.00
N VAL A 333 20.60 22.61 0.35
CA VAL A 333 21.74 23.01 -0.50
C VAL A 333 22.13 21.85 -1.40
N GLN A 334 22.01 22.04 -2.71
CA GLN A 334 22.45 21.05 -3.70
C GLN A 334 23.93 20.71 -3.54
N LYS A 335 24.26 19.42 -3.53
CA LYS A 335 25.64 18.91 -3.42
C LYS A 335 26.12 18.21 -4.67
N ASP A 336 25.24 17.43 -5.32
CA ASP A 336 25.63 16.61 -6.45
C ASP A 336 24.44 16.39 -7.40
N LEU A 337 24.77 16.10 -8.66
CA LEU A 337 23.82 15.87 -9.74
C LEU A 337 24.38 14.76 -10.65
N VAL A 338 23.67 13.65 -10.74
CA VAL A 338 24.11 12.46 -11.48
C VAL A 338 23.09 12.11 -12.55
N ALA A 339 23.54 12.11 -13.81
CA ALA A 339 22.75 11.60 -14.92
C ALA A 339 22.75 10.07 -14.88
N VAL A 340 21.56 9.48 -14.77
CA VAL A 340 21.34 8.02 -14.76
C VAL A 340 21.16 7.50 -16.20
N GLY A 341 20.65 8.35 -17.10
CA GLY A 341 20.28 7.96 -18.45
C GLY A 341 18.80 7.62 -18.57
N VAL A 342 18.44 6.89 -19.62
CA VAL A 342 17.08 6.36 -19.79
C VAL A 342 16.94 5.04 -19.03
N ILE A 343 15.78 4.79 -18.43
CA ILE A 343 15.48 3.55 -17.71
C ILE A 343 14.50 2.74 -18.55
N ALA A 344 14.78 1.45 -18.79
CA ALA A 344 13.91 0.59 -19.57
C ALA A 344 12.56 0.34 -18.86
N ALA A 345 11.54 -0.06 -19.62
CA ALA A 345 10.20 -0.35 -19.09
C ALA A 345 10.25 -1.40 -17.97
N ASN A 346 9.53 -1.17 -16.87
CA ASN A 346 9.45 -2.10 -15.73
C ASN A 346 10.82 -2.60 -15.20
N THR A 347 11.84 -1.73 -15.24
CA THR A 347 13.19 -2.06 -14.74
C THR A 347 13.66 -1.09 -13.67
N GLN A 348 14.73 -1.47 -12.97
CA GLN A 348 15.38 -0.64 -11.97
C GLN A 348 16.75 -0.16 -12.46
N ALA A 349 17.12 1.04 -12.02
CA ALA A 349 18.45 1.60 -12.20
C ALA A 349 19.00 2.08 -10.84
N GLN A 350 20.32 2.21 -10.73
CA GLN A 350 20.95 2.77 -9.54
C GLN A 350 21.63 4.10 -9.88
N ALA A 351 21.45 5.09 -9.01
CA ALA A 351 22.18 6.34 -9.04
C ALA A 351 23.09 6.43 -7.82
N LEU A 352 24.38 6.66 -8.04
CA LEU A 352 25.36 6.85 -6.97
C LEU A 352 25.67 8.34 -6.84
N VAL A 353 25.06 9.01 -5.86
CA VAL A 353 25.30 10.44 -5.58
C VAL A 353 26.31 10.56 -4.44
N LYS A 354 27.27 11.49 -4.55
CA LYS A 354 28.32 11.67 -3.55
C LYS A 354 28.19 13.00 -2.84
N PHE A 355 28.64 13.07 -1.60
CA PHE A 355 28.78 14.34 -0.88
C PHE A 355 30.08 14.36 -0.08
N SER A 356 30.56 15.56 0.18
CA SER A 356 31.73 15.80 1.02
C SER A 356 31.61 17.13 1.74
N GLN A 357 32.53 17.38 2.67
CA GLN A 357 32.65 18.65 3.39
C GLN A 357 31.43 19.01 4.26
N VAL A 358 30.76 18.00 4.83
CA VAL A 358 29.67 18.18 5.78
C VAL A 358 30.24 18.03 7.19
N ASP A 359 29.94 18.94 8.10
CA ASP A 359 30.49 18.85 9.45
C ASP A 359 30.12 17.50 10.13
N PRO A 360 31.13 16.67 10.51
CA PRO A 360 30.91 15.42 11.22
C PRO A 360 29.99 15.53 12.44
N LEU A 361 30.06 16.62 13.23
CA LEU A 361 29.17 16.73 14.41
C LEU A 361 27.72 17.03 14.02
N ASP A 362 27.48 17.67 12.88
CA ASP A 362 26.10 17.89 12.42
C ASP A 362 25.50 16.58 11.89
N ILE A 363 26.30 15.74 11.23
CA ILE A 363 25.92 14.36 10.89
C ILE A 363 25.64 13.56 12.17
N ILE A 364 26.57 13.54 13.12
CA ILE A 364 26.43 12.76 14.36
C ILE A 364 25.20 13.20 15.16
N ALA A 365 24.92 14.50 15.19
CA ALA A 365 23.77 15.06 15.90
C ALA A 365 22.43 14.92 15.16
N GLY A 366 22.39 14.33 13.95
CA GLY A 366 21.16 14.19 13.18
C GLY A 366 20.61 15.50 12.62
N LYS A 367 21.45 16.54 12.48
CA LYS A 367 21.03 17.89 12.03
C LYS A 367 21.01 18.04 10.50
N ILE A 368 21.42 17.00 9.78
CA ILE A 368 21.46 17.01 8.33
C ILE A 368 20.21 16.30 7.80
N GLN A 369 19.47 16.96 6.92
CA GLN A 369 18.42 16.38 6.12
C GLN A 369 18.95 16.16 4.70
N MET A 370 18.89 14.92 4.23
CA MET A 370 19.19 14.56 2.85
C MET A 370 17.90 14.67 2.04
N GLY A 371 17.88 15.55 1.04
CA GLY A 371 16.83 15.62 0.04
C GLY A 371 17.31 15.01 -1.27
N TYR A 372 16.53 14.10 -1.83
CA TYR A 372 16.79 13.46 -3.12
C TYR A 372 15.71 13.86 -4.09
N ASP A 373 16.08 14.51 -5.19
CA ASP A 373 15.15 14.82 -6.27
C ASP A 373 15.52 14.02 -7.52
N VAL A 374 14.56 13.26 -8.04
CA VAL A 374 14.68 12.60 -9.34
C VAL A 374 13.95 13.44 -10.35
N THR A 375 14.67 13.90 -11.36
CA THR A 375 14.15 14.81 -12.39
C THR A 375 14.25 14.20 -13.78
N MET A 376 13.31 14.56 -14.65
CA MET A 376 13.33 14.23 -16.08
C MET A 376 12.93 15.48 -16.84
N ASN A 377 13.76 15.91 -17.80
CA ASN A 377 13.52 17.13 -18.59
C ASN A 377 13.25 18.39 -17.74
N GLY A 378 13.84 18.45 -16.53
CA GLY A 378 13.67 19.57 -15.59
C GLY A 378 12.46 19.45 -14.65
N GLU A 379 11.56 18.49 -14.87
CA GLU A 379 10.44 18.21 -13.99
C GLU A 379 10.82 17.22 -12.89
N THR A 380 10.43 17.50 -11.64
CA THR A 380 10.64 16.60 -10.52
C THR A 380 9.62 15.46 -10.54
N LEU A 381 10.12 14.26 -10.83
CA LEU A 381 9.36 13.02 -10.74
C LEU A 381 9.22 12.62 -9.27
N SER A 382 10.30 12.32 -8.56
CA SER A 382 10.19 11.88 -7.17
C SER A 382 11.05 12.75 -6.26
N SER A 383 10.58 12.97 -5.03
CA SER A 383 11.33 13.71 -4.02
C SER A 383 11.20 13.00 -2.68
N VAL A 384 12.35 12.71 -2.06
CA VAL A 384 12.44 12.00 -0.78
C VAL A 384 13.32 12.81 0.16
N ILE A 385 12.89 12.98 1.41
CA ILE A 385 13.68 13.65 2.45
C ILE A 385 13.90 12.68 3.60
N GLU A 386 15.15 12.43 3.96
CA GLU A 386 15.54 11.55 5.06
C GLU A 386 16.50 12.24 6.03
N PRO A 387 16.35 12.05 7.35
CA PRO A 387 17.35 12.51 8.31
C PRO A 387 18.63 11.69 8.16
N LEU A 388 19.76 12.38 8.23
CA LEU A 388 21.09 11.78 8.25
C LEU A 388 21.65 11.91 9.67
N GLY A 389 21.78 10.76 10.36
CA GLY A 389 22.21 10.67 11.75
C GLY A 389 23.07 9.45 12.02
N ALA A 390 23.89 9.50 13.07
CA ALA A 390 24.54 8.31 13.61
C ALA A 390 23.53 7.48 14.42
N PRO A 391 23.51 6.14 14.27
CA PRO A 391 22.61 5.29 15.07
C PRO A 391 22.97 5.31 16.56
N ASP A 392 24.26 5.44 16.88
CA ASP A 392 24.77 5.65 18.24
C ASP A 392 25.61 6.92 18.28
N VAL A 393 24.98 7.99 18.78
CA VAL A 393 25.59 9.33 18.83
C VAL A 393 26.88 9.34 19.64
N ILE A 394 26.95 8.60 20.75
CA ILE A 394 28.11 8.63 21.64
C ILE A 394 29.26 7.85 21.05
N ASP A 395 28.99 6.65 20.53
CA ASP A 395 30.00 5.85 19.84
C ASP A 395 30.57 6.58 18.62
N ALA A 396 29.72 7.26 17.84
CA ALA A 396 30.16 8.07 16.71
C ALA A 396 30.97 9.31 17.15
N LYS A 397 30.63 9.96 18.29
CA LYS A 397 31.46 11.03 18.85
C LYS A 397 32.84 10.53 19.28
N LEU A 398 32.91 9.37 19.92
CA LEU A 398 34.17 8.76 20.36
C LEU A 398 35.04 8.35 19.16
N SER A 399 34.44 7.71 18.15
CA SER A 399 35.12 7.37 16.88
C SER A 399 35.66 8.62 16.16
N TYR A 400 34.86 9.68 16.10
CA TYR A 400 35.31 10.94 15.52
C TYR A 400 36.42 11.60 16.35
N TRP A 401 36.32 11.57 17.68
CA TRP A 401 37.36 12.05 18.58
C TRP A 401 38.69 11.30 18.41
N ASP A 402 38.65 9.97 18.31
CA ASP A 402 39.80 9.12 17.99
C ASP A 402 40.44 9.51 16.66
N SER A 403 39.61 9.71 15.64
CA SER A 403 40.07 10.09 14.30
C SER A 403 40.81 11.43 14.31
N LEU A 404 40.34 12.42 15.10
CA LEU A 404 40.98 13.73 15.23
C LEU A 404 42.35 13.62 15.90
N TRP A 405 42.48 12.83 16.96
CA TRP A 405 43.75 12.55 17.65
C TRP A 405 44.75 11.81 16.75
N ASN A 406 44.26 10.88 15.94
CA ASN A 406 45.05 10.13 14.97
C ASN A 406 45.37 10.92 13.69
N LYS A 407 44.98 12.20 13.63
CA LYS A 407 45.12 13.09 12.45
C LYS A 407 44.38 12.61 11.19
N GLN A 408 43.54 11.57 11.29
CA GLN A 408 42.75 11.00 10.20
C GLN A 408 41.38 11.68 10.03
N GLY A 409 40.88 12.32 11.09
CA GLY A 409 39.62 13.06 11.10
C GLY A 409 39.70 14.39 10.35
N TRP A 410 38.62 14.73 9.66
CA TRP A 410 38.44 16.01 8.98
C TRP A 410 37.72 17.00 9.90
N ALA A 411 38.17 18.25 9.94
CA ALA A 411 37.49 19.34 10.61
C ALA A 411 37.26 20.47 9.60
N PRO A 412 36.03 21.00 9.44
CA PRO A 412 35.76 22.09 8.53
C PRO A 412 36.59 23.33 8.86
N GLY A 413 37.13 24.00 7.82
CA GLY A 413 37.79 25.30 7.99
C GLY A 413 36.81 26.34 8.56
N GLY A 414 37.27 27.16 9.50
CA GLY A 414 36.47 28.23 10.12
C GLY A 414 35.61 27.81 11.32
N LEU A 415 35.34 26.52 11.53
CA LEU A 415 34.58 26.01 12.68
C LEU A 415 35.47 25.51 13.85
N GLY A 416 36.71 25.98 13.86
CA GLY A 416 37.73 25.72 14.88
C GLY A 416 38.80 24.75 14.42
N GLU A 417 40.05 25.05 14.76
CA GLU A 417 41.18 24.14 14.60
C GLU A 417 40.92 22.82 15.35
N LYS A 418 41.57 21.72 14.92
CA LYS A 418 41.43 20.39 15.53
C LYS A 418 41.45 20.41 17.08
N PRO A 419 42.31 21.18 17.78
CA PRO A 419 42.32 21.24 19.24
C PRO A 419 41.00 21.75 19.85
N LYS A 420 40.37 22.77 19.26
CA LYS A 420 39.07 23.29 19.73
C LYS A 420 37.98 22.26 19.53
N ARG A 421 38.02 21.50 18.45
CA ARG A 421 37.07 20.42 18.17
C ARG A 421 37.18 19.27 19.15
N VAL A 422 38.42 18.86 19.44
CA VAL A 422 38.73 17.84 20.45
C VAL A 422 38.22 18.27 21.84
N ALA A 423 38.44 19.52 22.23
CA ALA A 423 37.94 20.07 23.49
C ALA A 423 36.40 20.09 23.55
N ARG A 424 35.74 20.54 22.46
CA ARG A 424 34.28 20.52 22.37
C ARG A 424 33.70 19.11 22.47
N LEU A 425 34.27 18.14 21.74
CA LEU A 425 33.85 16.74 21.80
C LEU A 425 33.99 16.16 23.21
N ARG A 426 35.13 16.41 23.86
CA ARG A 426 35.37 16.01 25.25
C ARG A 426 34.28 16.56 26.17
N GLU A 427 33.96 17.84 26.05
CA GLU A 427 32.90 18.46 26.87
C GLU A 427 31.52 17.87 26.56
N GLU A 428 31.16 17.68 25.30
CA GLU A 428 29.89 17.06 24.91
C GLU A 428 29.76 15.62 25.43
N ILE A 429 30.85 14.84 25.40
CA ILE A 429 30.89 13.47 25.96
C ILE A 429 30.79 13.51 27.49
N ARG A 430 31.48 14.44 28.15
CA ARG A 430 31.40 14.66 29.61
C ARG A 430 29.98 14.99 30.05
N VAL A 431 29.31 15.90 29.34
CA VAL A 431 27.90 16.27 29.59
C VAL A 431 26.98 15.07 29.36
N ALA A 432 27.18 14.31 28.28
CA ALA A 432 26.39 13.11 28.01
C ALA A 432 26.55 12.05 29.11
N ASN A 433 27.76 11.85 29.63
CA ASN A 433 27.98 10.96 30.77
C ASN A 433 27.23 11.41 32.03
N MET A 434 27.23 12.72 32.33
CA MET A 434 26.45 13.27 33.43
C MET A 434 24.94 13.06 33.22
N GLN A 435 24.46 13.20 31.99
CA GLN A 435 23.07 12.92 31.62
C GLN A 435 22.73 11.43 31.76
N ASP A 436 23.61 10.52 31.35
CA ASP A 436 23.46 9.07 31.49
C ASP A 436 23.26 8.68 32.97
N ILE A 437 24.09 9.24 33.86
CA ILE A 437 24.02 9.02 35.31
C ILE A 437 22.74 9.62 35.93
N THR A 438 22.38 10.85 35.54
CA THR A 438 21.24 11.55 36.14
C THR A 438 19.91 11.01 35.63
N SER A 439 19.81 10.61 34.37
CA SER A 439 18.61 10.02 33.76
C SER A 439 18.33 8.60 34.26
N ALA A 440 19.37 7.84 34.62
CA ALA A 440 19.23 6.52 35.22
C ALA A 440 18.43 6.51 36.55
N GLY A 441 18.45 7.63 37.28
CA GLY A 441 17.81 7.71 38.59
C GLY A 441 18.39 6.69 39.58
N ARG A 442 17.56 5.78 40.10
CA ARG A 442 17.96 4.65 40.97
C ARG A 442 18.25 3.36 40.20
N THR A 443 18.05 3.37 38.88
CA THR A 443 18.27 2.18 38.04
C THR A 443 19.76 1.91 37.92
N ASN A 444 20.18 0.67 38.15
CA ASN A 444 21.57 0.30 37.93
C ASN A 444 21.84 0.12 36.42
N ILE A 445 22.20 1.22 35.73
CA ILE A 445 22.62 1.21 34.32
C ILE A 445 23.92 0.43 34.09
N TRP A 446 24.69 0.13 35.14
CA TRP A 446 25.95 -0.61 35.08
C TRP A 446 25.75 -2.12 34.96
N LYS A 447 24.50 -2.62 34.97
CA LYS A 447 24.19 -3.99 34.53
C LYS A 447 24.50 -4.24 33.06
N SER A 448 24.56 -3.17 32.26
CA SER A 448 24.95 -3.22 30.85
C SER A 448 26.02 -2.17 30.60
N PRO A 449 27.23 -2.34 31.19
CA PRO A 449 28.23 -1.29 31.25
C PRO A 449 28.63 -0.80 29.86
N MET A 450 28.64 -1.70 28.87
CA MET A 450 28.97 -1.40 27.47
C MET A 450 28.01 -0.44 26.77
N GLN A 451 26.81 -0.23 27.31
CA GLN A 451 25.83 0.71 26.76
C GLN A 451 25.97 2.13 27.32
N THR A 452 26.65 2.26 28.45
CA THR A 452 26.88 3.55 29.12
C THR A 452 27.95 4.37 28.41
N VAL A 453 27.96 5.68 28.61
CA VAL A 453 28.98 6.57 28.03
C VAL A 453 30.40 6.17 28.47
N VAL A 454 30.59 5.84 29.76
CA VAL A 454 31.90 5.40 30.27
C VAL A 454 32.32 4.06 29.69
N GLY A 455 31.41 3.08 29.59
CA GLY A 455 31.76 1.79 29.02
C GLY A 455 32.10 1.86 27.53
N LYS A 456 31.38 2.67 26.75
CA LYS A 456 31.73 2.97 25.35
C LYS A 456 33.11 3.60 25.27
N ALA A 457 33.39 4.63 26.07
CA ALA A 457 34.73 5.24 26.13
C ALA A 457 35.81 4.22 26.52
N GLY A 458 35.52 3.33 27.48
CA GLY A 458 36.41 2.26 27.91
C GLY A 458 36.77 1.30 26.78
N ARG A 459 35.78 0.88 25.98
CA ARG A 459 35.99 0.05 24.79
C ARG A 459 36.92 0.72 23.78
N HIS A 460 36.69 2.00 23.47
CA HIS A 460 37.57 2.75 22.57
C HIS A 460 38.98 2.93 23.18
N ALA A 461 39.09 3.20 24.48
CA ALA A 461 40.38 3.34 25.16
C ALA A 461 41.22 2.05 25.10
N VAL A 462 40.57 0.88 25.25
CA VAL A 462 41.22 -0.43 25.10
C VAL A 462 41.70 -0.63 23.67
N ALA A 463 40.87 -0.30 22.67
CA ALA A 463 41.29 -0.34 21.26
C ALA A 463 42.47 0.61 20.97
N ALA A 464 42.56 1.72 21.71
CA ALA A 464 43.62 2.71 21.62
C ALA A 464 44.89 2.38 22.44
N ALA A 465 44.97 1.23 23.12
CA ALA A 465 46.03 0.95 24.09
C ALA A 465 47.47 1.07 23.54
N ALA A 466 47.66 0.76 22.26
CA ALA A 466 48.95 0.87 21.56
C ALA A 466 49.31 2.29 21.10
N ASN A 467 48.36 3.24 21.17
CA ASN A 467 48.53 4.62 20.74
C ASN A 467 48.65 5.54 21.96
N THR A 468 49.89 5.88 22.34
CA THR A 468 50.17 6.65 23.56
C THR A 468 49.44 8.00 23.62
N PRO A 469 49.43 8.85 22.57
CA PRO A 469 48.64 10.09 22.57
C PRO A 469 47.15 9.87 22.83
N LEU A 470 46.54 8.89 22.16
CA LEU A 470 45.12 8.62 22.29
C LEU A 470 44.78 8.02 23.67
N ARG A 471 45.64 7.15 24.20
CA ARG A 471 45.52 6.65 25.57
C ARG A 471 45.59 7.75 26.62
N LEU A 472 46.50 8.71 26.47
CA LEU A 472 46.57 9.89 27.35
C LEU A 472 45.31 10.77 27.24
N ALA A 473 44.74 10.88 26.04
CA ALA A 473 43.48 11.58 25.84
C ALA A 473 42.35 10.89 26.60
N TYR A 474 42.20 9.55 26.47
CA TYR A 474 41.21 8.76 27.21
C TYR A 474 41.41 8.84 28.72
N HIS A 475 42.66 8.85 29.18
CA HIS A 475 42.96 9.08 30.59
C HIS A 475 42.45 10.43 31.08
N SER A 476 42.62 11.48 30.28
CA SER A 476 42.11 12.81 30.62
C SER A 476 40.59 12.84 30.67
N LEU A 477 39.90 12.17 29.73
CA LEU A 477 38.45 12.01 29.76
C LEU A 477 38.00 11.23 31.01
N GLY A 478 38.72 10.17 31.39
CA GLY A 478 38.44 9.41 32.60
C GLY A 478 38.68 10.21 33.89
N VAL A 479 39.60 11.18 33.92
CA VAL A 479 39.72 12.14 35.04
C VAL A 479 38.43 12.95 35.19
N ASP A 480 37.83 13.41 34.07
CA ASP A 480 36.58 14.16 34.12
C ASP A 480 35.42 13.29 34.62
N PHE A 481 35.30 12.07 34.09
CA PHE A 481 34.29 11.10 34.52
C PHE A 481 34.43 10.74 36.00
N TYR A 482 35.67 10.52 36.45
CA TYR A 482 35.98 10.22 37.84
C TYR A 482 35.67 11.40 38.76
N GLY A 483 35.94 12.63 38.31
CA GLY A 483 35.57 13.86 39.03
C GLY A 483 34.06 13.97 39.27
N ILE A 484 33.23 13.58 38.30
CA ILE A 484 31.76 13.58 38.41
C ILE A 484 31.29 12.69 39.57
N ARG A 485 32.00 11.60 39.90
CA ARG A 485 31.67 10.69 41.02
C ARG A 485 31.45 11.43 42.35
N LYS A 486 32.12 12.57 42.58
CA LYS A 486 31.98 13.38 43.79
C LYS A 486 30.70 14.22 43.81
N SER A 487 30.17 14.56 42.64
CA SER A 487 28.94 15.36 42.47
C SER A 487 27.66 14.53 42.41
N ILE A 488 27.75 13.20 42.32
CA ILE A 488 26.58 12.32 42.28
C ILE A 488 26.05 12.14 43.72
N PRO A 489 24.78 12.48 44.01
CA PRO A 489 24.22 12.26 45.33
C PRO A 489 24.28 10.77 45.72
N GLY A 490 24.67 10.46 46.96
CA GLY A 490 24.85 9.07 47.43
C GLY A 490 23.60 8.18 47.34
N GLY A 491 22.41 8.76 47.11
CA GLY A 491 21.17 8.02 46.87
C GLY A 491 20.83 7.71 45.40
N PHE A 492 21.59 8.25 44.43
CA PHE A 492 21.43 7.96 43.00
C PHE A 492 22.16 6.68 42.58
N LEU A 493 23.36 6.49 43.09
CA LEU A 493 24.13 5.27 42.94
C LEU A 493 24.07 4.55 44.28
N GLY A 494 23.31 3.45 44.38
CA GLY A 494 23.39 2.58 45.55
C GLY A 494 24.86 2.18 45.82
N PRO A 495 25.21 1.72 47.04
CA PRO A 495 26.60 1.48 47.44
C PRO A 495 27.43 0.68 46.41
N GLY A 496 26.87 -0.36 45.79
CA GLY A 496 27.53 -1.13 44.73
C GLY A 496 27.73 -0.37 43.40
N ASN A 497 26.74 0.42 42.98
CA ASN A 497 26.78 1.15 41.70
C ASN A 497 27.88 2.22 41.67
N ARG A 498 28.30 2.73 42.84
CA ARG A 498 29.37 3.73 42.95
C ARG A 498 30.76 3.12 42.73
N ASP A 499 30.92 1.86 43.11
CA ASP A 499 32.15 1.10 42.89
C ASP A 499 32.18 0.56 41.45
N ASP A 500 31.04 0.08 40.92
CA ASP A 500 30.91 -0.28 39.50
C ASP A 500 31.30 0.89 38.57
N TYR A 501 30.78 2.09 38.83
CA TYR A 501 31.15 3.29 38.05
C TYR A 501 32.62 3.64 38.18
N LYS A 502 33.21 3.48 39.38
CA LYS A 502 34.64 3.70 39.60
C LYS A 502 35.46 2.71 38.78
N ASP A 503 35.11 1.44 38.79
CA ASP A 503 35.83 0.39 38.07
C ASP A 503 35.76 0.63 36.56
N LEU A 504 34.62 1.08 36.04
CA LEU A 504 34.49 1.51 34.65
C LEU A 504 35.35 2.74 34.33
N CYS A 505 35.42 3.73 35.22
CA CYS A 505 36.33 4.85 35.03
C CYS A 505 37.78 4.37 35.00
N ASN A 506 38.17 3.47 35.90
CA ASN A 506 39.54 2.95 36.01
C ASN A 506 40.04 2.25 34.75
N VAL A 507 39.16 1.74 33.88
CA VAL A 507 39.52 1.25 32.54
C VAL A 507 40.21 2.34 31.69
N LEU A 508 39.81 3.60 31.87
CA LEU A 508 40.40 4.75 31.18
C LEU A 508 41.75 5.18 31.78
N ALA A 509 42.09 4.71 32.98
CA ALA A 509 43.30 5.12 33.67
C ALA A 509 44.56 4.53 33.00
N VAL A 510 45.55 5.36 32.68
CA VAL A 510 46.85 4.88 32.15
C VAL A 510 47.52 3.89 33.12
N HIS A 511 47.35 4.11 34.43
CA HIS A 511 47.92 3.28 35.50
C HIS A 511 46.93 2.29 36.14
N GLY A 512 45.73 2.14 35.56
CA GLY A 512 44.71 1.19 36.01
C GLY A 512 43.92 1.58 37.28
N ASP A 513 44.24 2.70 37.94
CA ASP A 513 43.49 3.18 39.11
C ASP A 513 43.67 4.69 39.31
N TYR A 514 42.57 5.45 39.39
CA TYR A 514 42.59 6.88 39.69
C TYR A 514 42.80 7.21 41.18
N ASP A 515 42.59 6.25 42.10
CA ASP A 515 42.81 6.45 43.54
C ASP A 515 44.25 6.16 43.98
N LYS A 516 45.04 5.46 43.15
CA LYS A 516 46.44 5.14 43.45
C LYS A 516 47.36 6.19 42.85
N LYS A 517 48.29 6.70 43.67
CA LYS A 517 49.47 7.43 43.15
C LYS A 517 50.20 6.51 42.16
N PRO A 518 50.72 7.03 41.03
CA PRO A 518 51.23 6.22 39.94
C PRO A 518 52.30 5.24 40.45
N ARG A 519 51.94 3.97 40.51
CA ARG A 519 52.87 2.84 40.53
C ARG A 519 52.68 2.16 39.17
N THR A 520 53.78 2.01 38.46
CA THR A 520 54.02 1.30 37.19
C THR A 520 52.79 0.69 36.48
N PRO A 521 52.53 0.99 35.18
CA PRO A 521 51.29 0.60 34.50
C PRO A 521 51.05 -0.92 34.50
N ILE A 522 49.92 -1.34 35.09
CA ILE A 522 49.45 -2.73 35.10
C ILE A 522 48.52 -2.90 33.89
N TYR A 523 48.90 -3.78 32.97
CA TYR A 523 48.04 -4.29 31.91
C TYR A 523 47.39 -5.60 32.37
N ALA A 524 46.07 -5.66 32.58
CA ALA A 524 45.28 -6.91 32.59
C ALA A 524 43.75 -6.62 32.64
N PRO A 525 42.83 -7.61 32.46
CA PRO A 525 41.73 -7.56 31.50
C PRO A 525 40.36 -7.44 32.19
N VAL A 526 39.71 -6.28 32.09
CA VAL A 526 38.35 -6.08 32.66
C VAL A 526 37.23 -6.49 31.68
N PHE A 527 37.57 -6.96 30.47
CA PHE A 527 36.59 -7.24 29.41
C PHE A 527 36.61 -8.66 28.81
N SER A 528 37.32 -9.63 29.39
CA SER A 528 37.29 -11.00 28.84
C SER A 528 36.04 -11.79 29.19
N ASP A 529 35.24 -11.34 30.17
CA ASP A 529 34.23 -12.17 30.82
C ASP A 529 32.79 -11.61 30.72
N TYR A 530 32.52 -10.65 29.80
CA TYR A 530 31.21 -10.03 29.60
C TYR A 530 30.68 -10.09 28.17
#